data_AF-A0A2X3BBT5-F1
#
_entry.id   AF-A0A2X3BBT5-F1
#
_cell.length_a   1.000
_cell.length_b   1.000
_cell.length_c   1.000
_cell.angle_alpha   90.00
_cell.angle_beta   90.00
_cell.angle_gamma   90.00
#
_symmetry.space_group_name_H-M   'P 1'
#
loop_
_entity.id
_entity.type
_entity.pdbx_description
1 polymer ?
#
loop_
_entity_poly.entity_id
_entity_poly.type
_entity_poly.pdbx_seq_one_letter_code
_entity_poly.pdbx_strand_id
1 'polypeptide(L)'
;MNNKLAINNLKDYAELAQASYFDFNLLKDSNGNPRKIYELDSNKEKIKDESYPRGYKEIEINLEHIVNQKYYNHEVLVNLEKGDDIFTKMKNEAKDSFNLDKLNGEFSEIQAKNFTKRYEVKIHQNNTLHGFSATLFYDKKNNQHIVAFRGTEGAMDYLTDFLFSVTSLNMQKNSLLQ
;
A
#
# COMPACT_ATOMS: atom_id res chain seq x y z
N MET A 1 18.97 4.02 29.96
CA MET A 1 18.19 3.41 28.85
C MET A 1 18.94 2.16 28.40
N ASN A 2 18.30 0.99 28.30
CA ASN A 2 18.99 -0.25 27.94
C ASN A 2 19.33 -0.23 26.43
N ASN A 3 20.61 -0.29 26.05
CA ASN A 3 21.08 -0.14 24.66
C ASN A 3 20.35 -1.07 23.67
N LYS A 4 19.93 -2.26 24.12
CA LYS A 4 19.14 -3.20 23.32
C LYS A 4 17.78 -2.64 22.90
N LEU A 5 17.10 -1.94 23.80
CA LEU A 5 15.80 -1.32 23.53
C LEU A 5 15.95 -0.18 22.51
N ALA A 6 16.98 0.65 22.65
CA ALA A 6 17.26 1.73 21.72
C ALA A 6 17.52 1.21 20.30
N ILE A 7 18.31 0.14 20.16
CA ILE A 7 18.60 -0.49 18.87
C ILE A 7 17.34 -1.06 18.23
N ASN A 8 16.47 -1.73 19.02
CA ASN A 8 15.23 -2.28 18.48
C ASN A 8 14.28 -1.19 18.01
N ASN A 9 14.13 -0.11 18.77
CA ASN A 9 13.31 1.03 18.37
C ASN A 9 13.83 1.67 17.08
N LEU A 10 15.15 1.83 16.94
CA LEU A 10 15.75 2.37 15.72
C LEU A 10 15.43 1.49 14.49
N LYS A 11 15.50 0.16 14.65
CA LYS A 11 15.12 -0.79 13.59
C LYS A 11 13.64 -0.68 13.23
N ASP A 12 12.76 -0.65 14.23
CA ASP A 12 11.31 -0.51 14.01
C ASP A 12 10.98 0.80 13.28
N TYR A 13 11.61 1.91 13.67
CA TYR A 13 11.39 3.20 13.01
C TYR A 13 11.97 3.26 11.59
N ALA A 14 13.13 2.63 11.36
CA ALA A 14 13.68 2.51 10.01
C ALA A 14 12.76 1.67 9.11
N GLU A 15 12.19 0.58 9.63
CA GLU A 15 11.23 -0.24 8.91
C GLU A 15 9.96 0.55 8.54
N LEU A 16 9.40 1.33 9.48
CA LEU A 16 8.23 2.18 9.21
C LEU A 16 8.51 3.28 8.19
N ALA A 17 9.69 3.90 8.25
CA ALA A 17 10.12 4.90 7.28
C ALA A 17 10.36 4.28 5.89
N GLN A 18 10.89 3.06 5.80
CA GLN A 18 10.99 2.36 4.53
C GLN A 18 9.59 2.00 4.00
N ALA A 19 8.72 1.51 4.88
CA ALA A 19 7.36 1.11 4.54
C ALA A 19 6.52 2.27 4.00
N SER A 20 6.76 3.51 4.46
CA SER A 20 6.03 4.66 3.93
C SER A 20 6.33 4.95 2.46
N TYR A 21 7.34 4.33 1.85
CA TYR A 21 7.62 4.43 0.40
C TYR A 21 6.80 3.46 -0.45
N PHE A 22 6.23 2.42 0.16
CA PHE A 22 5.43 1.44 -0.58
C PHE A 22 4.06 1.98 -0.94
N ASP A 23 3.54 1.53 -2.07
CA ASP A 23 2.38 2.14 -2.71
C ASP A 23 1.06 1.54 -2.18
N PHE A 24 0.68 1.87 -0.94
CA PHE A 24 -0.50 1.27 -0.29
C PHE A 24 -1.83 1.63 -0.97
N ASN A 25 -1.85 2.63 -1.84
CA ASN A 25 -3.02 2.95 -2.66
C ASN A 25 -3.37 1.82 -3.63
N LEU A 26 -2.43 0.93 -3.96
CA LEU A 26 -2.68 -0.23 -4.79
C LEU A 26 -3.54 -1.31 -4.12
N LEU A 27 -3.87 -1.18 -2.83
CA LEU A 27 -4.80 -2.08 -2.15
C LEU A 27 -6.23 -1.98 -2.72
N LYS A 28 -6.65 -0.79 -3.16
CA LYS A 28 -8.01 -0.52 -3.60
C LYS A 28 -8.05 0.38 -4.82
N ASP A 29 -9.08 0.23 -5.65
CA ASP A 29 -9.35 1.18 -6.72
C ASP A 29 -9.98 2.47 -6.18
N SER A 30 -10.22 3.44 -7.07
CA SER A 30 -10.84 4.72 -6.73
C SER A 30 -12.27 4.59 -6.18
N ASN A 31 -12.92 3.44 -6.38
CA ASN A 31 -14.25 3.13 -5.86
C ASN A 31 -14.19 2.37 -4.52
N GLY A 32 -12.99 2.10 -4.00
CA GLY A 32 -12.77 1.38 -2.75
C GLY A 32 -12.85 -0.15 -2.88
N ASN A 33 -12.94 -0.69 -4.09
CA ASN A 33 -12.92 -2.14 -4.30
C ASN A 33 -11.47 -2.65 -4.23
N PRO A 34 -11.23 -3.80 -3.58
CA PRO A 34 -9.90 -4.40 -3.58
C PRO A 34 -9.36 -4.63 -4.99
N ARG A 35 -8.09 -4.30 -5.20
CA ARG A 35 -7.37 -4.65 -6.43
C ARG A 35 -6.85 -6.08 -6.32
N LYS A 36 -6.41 -6.65 -7.43
CA LYS A 36 -5.93 -8.04 -7.50
C LYS A 36 -4.56 -8.13 -8.16
N ILE A 37 -3.89 -9.26 -8.00
CA ILE A 37 -2.70 -9.68 -8.75
C ILE A 37 -2.95 -11.07 -9.33
N TYR A 38 -2.13 -11.49 -10.28
CA TYR A 38 -2.12 -12.89 -10.71
C TYR A 38 -1.52 -13.77 -9.62
N GLU A 39 -2.09 -14.96 -9.44
CA GLU A 39 -1.40 -16.00 -8.68
C GLU A 39 -0.32 -16.62 -9.56
N LEU A 40 0.87 -16.75 -8.98
CA LEU A 40 2.00 -17.37 -9.64
C LEU A 40 2.30 -18.73 -9.05
N ASP A 41 2.74 -19.65 -9.89
CA ASP A 41 3.27 -20.93 -9.46
C ASP A 41 4.70 -20.81 -8.90
N SER A 42 5.31 -21.95 -8.58
CA SER A 42 6.69 -22.03 -8.09
C SER A 42 7.74 -21.49 -9.07
N ASN A 43 7.42 -21.46 -10.37
CA ASN A 43 8.29 -20.96 -11.44
C ASN A 43 8.05 -19.48 -11.77
N LYS A 44 7.16 -18.80 -11.02
CA LYS A 44 6.71 -17.43 -11.26
C LYS A 44 5.86 -17.25 -12.53
N GLU A 45 5.23 -18.32 -13.00
CA GLU A 45 4.31 -18.27 -14.13
C GLU A 45 2.86 -18.10 -13.67
N LYS A 46 2.05 -17.38 -14.48
CA LYS A 46 0.63 -17.15 -14.18
C LYS A 46 -0.13 -18.48 -14.23
N ILE A 47 -0.88 -18.79 -13.18
CA ILE A 47 -1.69 -20.01 -13.12
C ILE A 47 -2.93 -19.84 -14.00
N LYS A 48 -3.09 -20.69 -15.02
CA LYS A 48 -4.28 -20.68 -15.90
C LYS A 48 -5.52 -21.16 -15.15
N ASP A 49 -6.60 -20.39 -15.25
CA ASP A 49 -7.92 -20.72 -14.70
C ASP A 49 -8.99 -19.93 -15.45
N GLU A 50 -9.75 -20.62 -16.30
CA GLU A 50 -10.80 -20.02 -17.16
C GLU A 50 -12.03 -19.53 -16.38
N SER A 51 -12.12 -19.82 -15.07
CA SER A 51 -13.17 -19.26 -14.22
C SER A 51 -12.98 -17.75 -13.94
N TYR A 52 -11.79 -17.20 -14.21
CA TYR A 52 -11.47 -15.80 -14.03
C TYR A 52 -11.58 -15.01 -15.34
N PRO A 53 -11.89 -13.70 -15.29
CA PRO A 53 -12.13 -12.88 -16.48
C PRO A 53 -10.99 -12.87 -17.50
N ARG A 54 -9.74 -13.03 -17.02
CA ARG A 54 -8.53 -13.01 -17.83
C ARG A 54 -7.99 -14.40 -18.15
N GLY A 55 -8.68 -15.47 -17.75
CA GLY A 55 -8.22 -16.86 -17.93
C GLY A 55 -7.05 -17.26 -17.02
N TYR A 56 -6.73 -16.45 -16.02
CA TYR A 56 -5.69 -16.71 -15.03
C TYR A 56 -6.23 -16.46 -13.63
N LYS A 57 -5.77 -17.26 -12.69
CA LYS A 57 -6.16 -17.14 -11.28
C LYS A 57 -5.76 -15.76 -10.74
N GLU A 58 -6.74 -15.04 -10.20
CA GLU A 58 -6.55 -13.71 -9.59
C GLU A 58 -6.74 -13.81 -8.08
N ILE A 59 -5.86 -13.17 -7.31
CA ILE A 59 -5.96 -13.09 -5.85
C ILE A 59 -6.01 -11.62 -5.40
N GLU A 60 -6.76 -11.37 -4.32
CA GLU A 60 -6.87 -10.03 -3.72
C GLU A 60 -5.52 -9.57 -3.17
N ILE A 61 -5.19 -8.30 -3.42
CA ILE A 61 -3.97 -7.68 -2.86
C ILE A 61 -4.17 -7.45 -1.37
N ASN A 62 -3.18 -7.85 -0.58
CA ASN A 62 -3.12 -7.55 0.83
C ASN A 62 -1.83 -6.79 1.16
N LEU A 63 -1.72 -6.36 2.42
CA LEU A 63 -0.57 -5.58 2.90
C LEU A 63 0.76 -6.35 2.75
N GLU A 64 0.76 -7.68 2.87
CA GLU A 64 1.97 -8.49 2.70
C GLU A 64 2.46 -8.44 1.25
N HIS A 65 1.56 -8.50 0.27
CA HIS A 65 1.93 -8.39 -1.15
C HIS A 65 2.60 -7.05 -1.45
N ILE A 66 2.09 -5.95 -0.88
CA ILE A 66 2.60 -4.59 -1.12
C ILE A 66 4.03 -4.42 -0.63
N VAL A 67 4.33 -4.90 0.58
CA VAL A 67 5.63 -4.63 1.22
C VAL A 67 6.71 -5.66 0.88
N ASN A 68 6.34 -6.83 0.39
CA ASN A 68 7.24 -7.98 0.23
C ASN A 68 7.95 -7.99 -1.14
N GLN A 69 9.27 -8.08 -1.12
CA GLN A 69 10.14 -8.15 -2.30
C GLN A 69 9.83 -9.32 -3.23
N LYS A 70 9.23 -10.40 -2.71
CA LYS A 70 8.79 -11.54 -3.54
C LYS A 70 7.85 -11.10 -4.66
N TYR A 71 7.05 -10.06 -4.41
CA TYR A 71 6.08 -9.52 -5.35
C TYR A 71 6.60 -8.26 -6.05
N TYR A 72 7.88 -7.93 -5.92
CA TYR A 72 8.47 -6.78 -6.61
C TYR A 72 8.25 -6.87 -8.11
N ASN A 73 7.80 -5.76 -8.72
CA ASN A 73 7.41 -5.64 -10.13
C ASN A 73 6.21 -6.49 -10.57
N HIS A 74 5.47 -7.10 -9.65
CA HIS A 74 4.27 -7.86 -9.99
C HIS A 74 3.14 -6.89 -10.40
N GLU A 75 2.51 -7.17 -11.53
CA GLU A 75 1.40 -6.39 -12.13
C GLU A 75 0.16 -6.37 -11.24
N VAL A 76 -0.35 -5.18 -10.95
CA VAL A 76 -1.59 -4.98 -10.17
C VAL A 76 -2.77 -4.80 -11.11
N LEU A 77 -3.71 -5.73 -11.11
CA LEU A 77 -4.84 -5.78 -12.04
C LEU A 77 -5.86 -4.69 -11.75
N VAL A 78 -6.37 -4.03 -12.78
CA VAL A 78 -7.53 -3.14 -12.67
C VAL A 78 -8.82 -3.96 -12.51
N ASN A 79 -9.80 -3.37 -11.82
CA ASN A 79 -11.12 -3.98 -11.69
C ASN A 79 -11.90 -3.77 -12.99
N LEU A 80 -12.36 -4.88 -13.55
CA LEU A 80 -13.13 -4.90 -14.79
C LEU A 80 -14.60 -4.55 -14.51
N GLU A 81 -15.20 -3.79 -15.42
CA GLU A 81 -16.63 -3.51 -15.40
C GLU A 81 -17.41 -4.74 -15.87
N LYS A 82 -18.56 -5.00 -15.24
CA LYS A 82 -19.46 -6.09 -15.64
C LYS A 82 -20.30 -5.63 -16.83
N GLY A 83 -20.20 -6.35 -17.95
CA GLY A 83 -21.01 -6.13 -19.14
C GLY A 83 -20.45 -6.90 -20.35
N ASP A 84 -21.34 -7.44 -21.16
CA ASP A 84 -20.97 -8.28 -22.31
C ASP A 84 -20.96 -7.52 -23.64
N ASP A 85 -21.35 -6.24 -23.62
CA ASP A 85 -21.37 -5.37 -24.79
C ASP A 85 -19.96 -4.97 -25.25
N ILE A 86 -19.86 -4.60 -26.53
CA ILE A 86 -18.59 -4.28 -27.18
C ILE A 86 -17.92 -3.07 -26.51
N PHE A 87 -18.68 -2.06 -26.06
CA PHE A 87 -18.09 -0.89 -25.42
C PHE A 87 -17.47 -1.23 -24.06
N THR A 88 -18.13 -2.05 -23.25
CA THR A 88 -17.59 -2.52 -21.96
C THR A 88 -16.31 -3.33 -22.16
N LYS A 89 -16.28 -4.23 -23.15
CA LYS A 89 -15.08 -5.01 -23.50
C LYS A 89 -13.91 -4.12 -23.92
N MET A 90 -14.15 -3.20 -24.86
CA MET A 90 -13.12 -2.26 -25.32
C MET A 90 -12.59 -1.37 -24.19
N LYS A 91 -13.47 -0.91 -23.28
CA LYS A 91 -13.07 -0.12 -22.12
C LYS A 91 -12.21 -0.90 -21.15
N ASN A 92 -12.58 -2.15 -20.88
CA ASN A 92 -11.82 -3.06 -20.02
C ASN A 92 -10.43 -3.36 -20.61
N GLU A 93 -10.35 -3.66 -21.91
CA GLU A 93 -9.08 -3.87 -22.62
C GLU A 93 -8.18 -2.62 -22.59
N ALA A 94 -8.76 -1.43 -22.81
CA ALA A 94 -8.01 -0.18 -22.72
C ALA A 94 -7.47 0.05 -21.31
N LYS A 95 -8.30 -0.14 -20.27
CA LYS A 95 -7.85 0.01 -18.87
C LYS A 95 -6.71 -0.96 -18.56
N ASP A 96 -6.80 -2.21 -18.99
CA ASP A 96 -5.72 -3.19 -18.80
C ASP A 96 -4.45 -2.77 -19.54
N SER A 97 -4.55 -2.30 -20.79
CA SER A 97 -3.40 -1.92 -21.61
C SER A 97 -2.67 -0.67 -21.10
N PHE A 98 -3.39 0.28 -20.48
CA PHE A 98 -2.80 1.51 -19.94
C PHE A 98 -2.43 1.40 -18.46
N ASN A 99 -2.71 0.27 -17.83
CA ASN A 99 -2.37 0.04 -16.43
C ASN A 99 -0.88 -0.32 -16.30
N LEU A 100 -0.13 0.57 -15.64
CA LEU A 100 1.30 0.41 -15.37
C LEU A 100 1.59 0.12 -13.89
N ASP A 101 0.55 -0.08 -13.09
CA ASP A 101 0.65 -0.30 -11.65
C ASP A 101 1.43 -1.59 -11.35
N LYS A 102 2.48 -1.45 -10.55
CA LYS A 102 3.32 -2.57 -10.10
C LYS A 102 3.64 -2.43 -8.62
N LEU A 103 3.72 -3.57 -7.94
CA LEU A 103 4.13 -3.62 -6.54
C LEU A 103 5.62 -3.27 -6.39
N ASN A 104 5.94 -2.46 -5.38
CA ASN A 104 7.27 -1.91 -5.13
C ASN A 104 7.86 -2.33 -3.76
N GLY A 105 7.36 -3.41 -3.18
CA GLY A 105 7.82 -3.94 -1.89
C GLY A 105 9.29 -4.35 -1.90
N GLU A 106 9.99 -4.08 -0.80
CA GLU A 106 11.43 -4.38 -0.65
C GLU A 106 11.72 -5.26 0.58
N PHE A 107 10.72 -5.57 1.40
CA PHE A 107 10.93 -6.39 2.59
C PHE A 107 11.15 -7.85 2.23
N SER A 108 12.05 -8.51 2.97
CA SER A 108 12.12 -9.97 2.92
C SER A 108 10.80 -10.60 3.36
N GLU A 109 10.54 -11.86 2.97
CA GLU A 109 9.26 -12.52 3.27
C GLU A 109 8.94 -12.57 4.78
N ILE A 110 9.94 -12.84 5.61
CA ILE A 110 9.77 -12.88 7.07
C ILE A 110 9.51 -11.48 7.62
N GLN A 111 10.22 -10.48 7.12
CA GLN A 111 10.04 -9.09 7.51
C GLN A 111 8.63 -8.60 7.15
N ALA A 112 8.16 -8.85 5.92
CA ALA A 112 6.82 -8.52 5.47
C ALA A 112 5.73 -9.14 6.37
N LYS A 113 5.86 -10.44 6.68
CA LYS A 113 4.93 -11.16 7.59
C LYS A 113 4.92 -10.57 9.00
N ASN A 114 6.08 -10.20 9.53
CA ASN A 114 6.16 -9.61 10.86
C ASN A 114 5.58 -8.19 10.88
N PHE A 115 5.86 -7.41 9.83
CA PHE A 115 5.33 -6.07 9.64
C PHE A 115 3.79 -6.10 9.61
N THR A 116 3.18 -6.93 8.76
CA THR A 116 1.72 -7.01 8.60
C THR A 116 1.01 -7.54 9.84
N LYS A 117 1.66 -8.41 10.61
CA LYS A 117 1.16 -8.86 11.92
C LYS A 117 1.12 -7.76 12.96
N ARG A 118 2.06 -6.82 12.92
CA ARG A 118 2.19 -5.75 13.93
C ARG A 118 1.49 -4.46 13.53
N TYR A 119 1.57 -4.06 12.29
CA TYR A 119 1.10 -2.75 11.84
C TYR A 119 -0.14 -2.85 10.96
N GLU A 120 -0.96 -1.81 11.05
CA GLU A 120 -2.05 -1.54 10.10
C GLU A 120 -1.83 -0.17 9.47
N VAL A 121 -2.13 -0.05 8.18
CA VAL A 121 -2.11 1.25 7.48
C VAL A 121 -3.47 1.90 7.67
N LYS A 122 -3.49 3.11 8.24
CA LYS A 122 -4.72 3.89 8.43
C LYS A 122 -4.91 4.93 7.34
N ILE A 123 -3.85 5.65 7.00
CA ILE A 123 -3.83 6.69 5.97
C ILE A 123 -2.47 6.63 5.29
N HIS A 124 -2.45 6.73 3.96
CA HIS A 124 -1.24 6.78 3.17
C HIS A 124 -1.28 7.93 2.18
N GLN A 125 -0.18 8.65 2.09
CA GLN A 125 0.11 9.60 1.04
C GLN A 125 1.26 9.05 0.20
N ASN A 126 0.97 8.80 -1.07
CA ASN A 126 1.94 8.30 -2.03
C ASN A 126 3.15 9.22 -2.16
N ASN A 127 4.25 8.63 -2.64
CA ASN A 127 5.44 9.38 -2.97
C ASN A 127 5.12 10.44 -4.04
N THR A 128 5.32 11.71 -3.69
CA THR A 128 5.16 12.84 -4.60
C THR A 128 6.36 12.95 -5.54
N LEU A 129 6.24 13.77 -6.59
CA LEU A 129 7.33 14.04 -7.53
C LEU A 129 8.62 14.55 -6.84
N HIS A 130 8.47 15.16 -5.66
CA HIS A 130 9.56 15.69 -4.85
C HIS A 130 10.12 14.69 -3.81
N GLY A 131 9.72 13.42 -3.91
CA GLY A 131 10.26 12.33 -3.08
C GLY A 131 9.67 12.25 -1.67
N PHE A 132 8.54 12.92 -1.40
CA PHE A 132 7.85 12.87 -0.11
C PHE A 132 6.74 11.84 -0.09
N SER A 133 6.75 10.98 0.93
CA SER A 133 5.64 10.10 1.31
C SER A 133 5.39 10.13 2.82
N ALA A 134 4.14 9.91 3.21
CA ALA A 134 3.72 9.89 4.60
C ALA A 134 2.73 8.75 4.84
N THR A 135 2.86 8.04 5.95
CA THR A 135 1.92 6.98 6.32
C THR A 135 1.61 7.01 7.80
N LEU A 136 0.32 6.99 8.13
CA LEU A 136 -0.17 6.78 9.47
C LEU A 136 -0.35 5.28 9.69
N PHE A 137 0.53 4.71 10.50
CA PHE A 137 0.45 3.34 10.96
C PHE A 137 -0.23 3.25 12.33
N TYR A 138 -0.91 2.15 12.57
CA TYR A 138 -1.36 1.75 13.90
C TYR A 138 -0.56 0.51 14.34
N ASP A 139 0.21 0.66 15.42
CA ASP A 139 0.98 -0.43 16.03
C ASP A 139 0.09 -1.23 16.97
N LYS A 140 -0.39 -2.39 16.50
CA LYS A 140 -1.27 -3.29 17.27
C LYS A 140 -0.64 -3.78 18.56
N LYS A 141 0.69 -3.87 18.61
CA LYS A 141 1.41 -4.39 19.79
C LYS A 141 1.42 -3.37 20.92
N ASN A 142 1.63 -2.10 20.59
CA ASN A 142 1.76 -1.02 21.57
C ASN A 142 0.51 -0.13 21.68
N ASN A 143 -0.55 -0.43 20.90
CA ASN A 143 -1.80 0.31 20.86
C ASN A 143 -1.61 1.81 20.62
N GLN A 144 -0.81 2.17 19.62
CA GLN A 144 -0.45 3.56 19.33
C GLN A 144 -0.45 3.86 17.84
N HIS A 145 -0.67 5.12 17.49
CA HIS A 145 -0.55 5.63 16.14
C HIS A 145 0.87 6.17 15.92
N ILE A 146 1.48 5.82 14.79
CA ILE A 146 2.82 6.25 14.41
C ILE A 146 2.72 6.87 13.02
N VAL A 147 3.16 8.12 12.88
CA VAL A 147 3.30 8.76 11.58
C VAL A 147 4.73 8.58 11.12
N ALA A 148 4.91 7.92 9.97
CA ALA A 148 6.21 7.77 9.34
C ALA A 148 6.26 8.66 8.10
N PHE A 149 7.37 9.35 7.94
CA PHE A 149 7.66 10.19 6.78
C PHE A 149 8.93 9.68 6.11
N ARG A 150 8.96 9.75 4.78
CA ARG A 150 10.18 9.59 4.00
C ARG A 150 10.21 10.70 2.96
N GLY A 151 11.35 11.39 2.85
CA GLY A 151 11.52 12.57 2.01
C GLY A 151 12.94 12.65 1.45
N THR A 152 13.09 13.19 0.25
CA THR A 152 14.33 13.84 -0.21
C THR A 152 14.18 15.36 -0.06
N GLU A 153 15.28 16.10 0.11
CA GLU A 153 15.30 17.52 0.54
C GLU A 153 14.26 18.43 -0.16
N GLY A 154 13.55 19.25 0.63
CA GLY A 154 12.44 20.13 0.18
C GLY A 154 11.05 19.75 0.73
N ALA A 155 10.92 18.59 1.36
CA ALA A 155 9.65 18.05 1.86
C ALA A 155 9.07 18.72 3.13
N MET A 156 9.82 19.59 3.81
CA MET A 156 9.44 20.11 5.13
C MET A 156 8.20 21.02 5.10
N ASP A 157 8.02 21.85 4.06
CA ASP A 157 6.87 22.75 3.94
C ASP A 157 5.56 21.98 3.70
N TYR A 158 5.61 20.90 2.90
CA TYR A 158 4.46 20.01 2.72
C TYR A 158 4.12 19.20 3.96
N LEU A 159 5.14 18.87 4.77
CA LEU A 159 4.97 18.15 6.03
C LEU A 159 4.19 18.97 7.04
N THR A 160 4.43 20.29 7.10
CA THR A 160 3.65 21.20 7.93
C THR A 160 2.19 21.26 7.50
N ASP A 161 1.90 21.46 6.21
CA ASP A 161 0.52 21.57 5.71
C ASP A 161 -0.28 20.28 5.89
N PHE A 162 0.35 19.12 5.62
CA PHE A 162 -0.26 17.82 5.89
C PHE A 162 -0.55 17.62 7.37
N LEU A 163 0.41 17.90 8.26
CA LEU A 163 0.22 17.75 9.71
C LEU A 163 -0.89 18.68 10.23
N PHE A 164 -0.96 19.92 9.73
CA PHE A 164 -2.05 20.83 10.04
C PHE A 164 -3.41 20.33 9.53
N SER A 165 -3.48 19.74 8.32
CA SER A 165 -4.73 19.17 7.80
C SER A 165 -5.22 17.97 8.61
N VAL A 166 -4.32 17.06 9.01
CA VAL A 166 -4.67 15.86 9.78
C VAL A 166 -5.07 16.22 11.22
N THR A 167 -4.33 17.13 11.86
CA THR A 167 -4.67 17.61 13.20
C THR A 167 -6.00 18.37 13.19
N SER A 168 -6.24 19.24 12.20
CA SER A 168 -7.53 19.95 12.08
C SER A 168 -8.71 19.01 11.80
N LEU A 169 -8.56 17.96 10.98
CA LEU A 169 -9.58 16.93 10.79
C LEU A 169 -9.93 16.18 12.09
N ASN A 170 -8.91 15.83 12.89
CA ASN A 170 -9.12 15.18 14.19
C ASN A 170 -9.74 16.12 15.23
N MET A 171 -9.37 17.41 15.21
CA MET A 171 -9.99 18.44 16.06
C MET A 171 -11.46 18.65 15.69
N GLN A 172 -11.79 18.74 14.39
CA GLN A 172 -13.18 18.87 13.92
C GLN A 172 -14.03 17.66 14.31
N LYS A 173 -13.52 16.44 14.16
CA LYS A 173 -14.22 15.21 14.59
C LYS A 173 -14.51 15.19 16.10
N ASN A 174 -13.57 15.63 16.93
CA ASN A 174 -13.78 15.69 18.37
C ASN A 174 -14.73 16.83 18.81
N SER A 175 -14.79 17.93 18.04
CA SER A 175 -15.73 19.03 18.30
C SER A 175 -17.18 18.73 17.89
N LEU A 176 -17.41 17.73 17.05
CA LEU A 176 -18.74 17.28 16.61
C LEU A 176 -19.32 16.15 17.48
N LEU A 177 -18.60 15.74 18.53
CA LEU A 177 -18.98 14.70 19.49
C LEU A 177 -19.26 15.25 20.91
N GLN A 178 -19.40 16.57 21.05
CA GLN A 178 -19.95 17.25 22.24
C GLN A 178 -21.30 17.85 21.91
#